data_AF-A0A1E3X392-F1
#
_entry.id   AF-A0A1E3X392-F1
#
_cell.length_a   1.000
_cell.length_b   1.000
_cell.length_c   1.000
_cell.angle_alpha   90.00
_cell.angle_beta   90.00
_cell.angle_gamma   90.00
#
_symmetry.space_group_name_H-M   'P 1'
#
loop_
_entity.id
_entity.type
_entity.pdbx_description
1 polymer ?
#
loop_
_entity_poly.entity_id
_entity_poly.type
_entity_poly.pdbx_seq_one_letter_code
_entity_poly.pdbx_strand_id
1 'polypeptide(L)'
;PSSNIIGDSISALGFPAGGSLGFDKVWKVSEEGYTHTLSTCNCAFRKEIFNKLGSFDESFPYAGGEDTLFAAKISKAGIKIKYCPDVKVEHEPRTNLISFLQWQVMRGKCAFQFKKKVVAVNSFAKMRVWSTKNVIMTFWNDKKIPLILLLILLSYVLQGIGFFIANINNLFGTRIFTDTCR
;
A
#
# COMPACT_ATOMS: atom_id res chain seq x y z
N PRO A 1 -17.77 -5.91 -7.45
CA PRO A 1 -18.71 -5.29 -6.47
C PRO A 1 -19.22 -3.89 -6.88
N SER A 2 -20.41 -3.48 -6.42
CA SER A 2 -20.96 -2.14 -6.66
C SER A 2 -20.06 -1.06 -6.05
N SER A 3 -19.82 0.01 -6.79
CA SER A 3 -18.96 1.11 -6.39
C SER A 3 -19.62 2.44 -6.78
N ASN A 4 -19.23 3.52 -6.10
CA ASN A 4 -19.63 4.89 -6.45
C ASN A 4 -18.43 5.63 -7.06
N ILE A 5 -18.65 6.86 -7.55
CA ILE A 5 -17.59 7.65 -8.19
C ILE A 5 -16.35 7.85 -7.29
N ILE A 6 -16.54 7.92 -5.97
CA ILE A 6 -15.45 8.04 -4.99
C ILE A 6 -14.67 6.72 -4.91
N GLY A 7 -15.37 5.58 -4.76
CA GLY A 7 -14.76 4.25 -4.72
C GLY A 7 -14.01 3.91 -6.00
N ASP A 8 -14.58 4.24 -7.15
CA ASP A 8 -13.93 4.05 -8.46
C ASP A 8 -12.66 4.89 -8.58
N SER A 9 -12.72 6.15 -8.13
CA SER A 9 -11.56 7.04 -8.13
C SER A 9 -10.49 6.56 -7.15
N ILE A 10 -10.86 6.07 -5.97
CA ILE A 10 -9.93 5.46 -5.01
C ILE A 10 -9.29 4.20 -5.62
N SER A 11 -10.06 3.39 -6.32
CA SER A 11 -9.54 2.21 -7.03
C SER A 11 -8.55 2.60 -8.13
N ALA A 12 -8.80 3.71 -8.83
CA ALA A 12 -7.91 4.26 -9.87
C ALA A 12 -6.53 4.66 -9.32
N LEU A 13 -6.42 5.00 -8.04
CA LEU A 13 -5.13 5.24 -7.37
C LEU A 13 -4.30 3.96 -7.17
N GLY A 14 -4.87 2.80 -7.47
CA GLY A 14 -4.25 1.49 -7.29
C GLY A 14 -4.63 0.79 -5.98
N PHE A 15 -5.74 1.18 -5.35
CA PHE A 15 -6.16 0.63 -4.06
C PHE A 15 -7.34 -0.34 -4.13
N PRO A 16 -7.33 -1.41 -3.30
CA PRO A 16 -6.13 -2.02 -2.73
C PRO A 16 -5.31 -2.75 -3.83
N ALA A 17 -4.00 -2.92 -3.59
CA ALA A 17 -3.16 -3.90 -4.29
C ALA A 17 -3.15 -3.86 -5.83
N GLY A 18 -3.37 -2.71 -6.46
CA GLY A 18 -3.49 -2.58 -7.91
C GLY A 18 -4.79 -1.90 -8.33
N GLY A 19 -5.87 -2.08 -7.57
CA GLY A 19 -7.20 -1.53 -7.88
C GLY A 19 -7.56 -1.69 -9.37
N SER A 20 -8.22 -0.68 -9.94
CA SER A 20 -8.52 -0.64 -11.37
C SER A 20 -7.31 -0.24 -12.23
N LEU A 21 -6.22 0.23 -11.62
CA LEU A 21 -4.98 0.57 -12.34
C LEU A 21 -4.24 -0.69 -12.84
N GLY A 22 -4.24 -1.76 -12.04
CA GLY A 22 -3.46 -2.98 -12.24
C GLY A 22 -2.24 -3.05 -11.32
N PHE A 23 -1.94 -4.26 -10.82
CA PHE A 23 -0.83 -4.48 -9.88
C PHE A 23 0.51 -4.08 -10.49
N ASP A 24 0.76 -4.45 -11.75
CA ASP A 24 1.98 -4.18 -12.54
C ASP A 24 2.21 -2.70 -12.86
N LYS A 25 1.16 -1.88 -12.77
CA LYS A 25 1.26 -0.43 -12.89
C LYS A 25 1.50 0.28 -11.56
N VAL A 26 1.09 -0.33 -10.44
CA VAL A 26 1.42 0.14 -9.08
C VAL A 26 2.84 -0.31 -8.69
N TRP A 27 3.16 -1.56 -8.96
CA TRP A 27 4.37 -2.24 -8.58
C TRP A 27 5.12 -2.74 -9.80
N LYS A 28 6.45 -2.61 -9.80
CA LYS A 28 7.25 -3.12 -10.92
C LYS A 28 7.20 -4.65 -10.94
N VAL A 29 6.99 -5.19 -12.13
CA VAL A 29 7.11 -6.60 -12.47
C VAL A 29 8.18 -6.73 -13.55
N SER A 30 9.12 -7.65 -13.39
CA SER A 30 10.16 -7.93 -14.39
C SER A 30 9.58 -8.60 -15.63
N GLU A 31 10.33 -8.59 -16.73
CA GLU A 31 9.91 -9.25 -17.98
C GLU A 31 9.66 -10.76 -17.78
N GLU A 32 10.37 -11.40 -16.85
CA GLU A 32 10.16 -12.80 -16.48
C GLU A 32 8.97 -13.02 -15.52
N GLY A 33 8.24 -11.95 -15.18
CA GLY A 33 7.04 -11.99 -14.35
C GLY A 33 7.30 -12.08 -12.85
N TYR A 34 8.39 -11.49 -12.35
CA TYR A 34 8.70 -11.46 -10.91
C TYR A 34 8.56 -10.05 -10.32
N THR A 35 8.25 -9.97 -9.03
CA THR A 35 8.15 -8.71 -8.29
C THR A 35 8.87 -8.80 -6.93
N HIS A 36 9.00 -7.67 -6.24
CA HIS A 36 9.62 -7.56 -4.91
C HIS A 36 8.62 -7.26 -3.80
N THR A 37 7.33 -7.31 -4.13
CA THR A 37 6.24 -6.97 -3.22
C THR A 37 5.11 -7.98 -3.37
N LEU A 38 4.22 -8.01 -2.39
CA LEU A 38 3.00 -8.80 -2.41
C LEU A 38 1.90 -8.03 -1.71
N SER A 39 0.66 -8.46 -1.92
CA SER A 39 -0.47 -8.03 -1.11
C SER A 39 -1.19 -9.25 -0.56
N THR A 40 -1.50 -9.23 0.73
CA THR A 40 -2.27 -10.27 1.41
C THR A 40 -3.72 -10.37 0.93
N CYS A 41 -4.21 -9.41 0.14
CA CYS A 41 -5.50 -9.51 -0.53
C CYS A 41 -5.55 -10.67 -1.54
N ASN A 42 -4.40 -11.07 -2.12
CA ASN A 42 -4.33 -12.13 -3.11
C ASN A 42 -2.89 -12.68 -3.24
N CYS A 43 -2.46 -13.48 -2.26
CA CYS A 43 -1.16 -14.12 -2.31
C CYS A 43 -1.21 -15.56 -1.80
N ALA A 44 -0.29 -16.37 -2.31
CA ALA A 44 -0.03 -17.71 -1.80
C ALA A 44 1.49 -17.90 -1.67
N PHE A 45 1.92 -18.58 -0.60
CA PHE A 45 3.32 -18.91 -0.38
C PHE A 45 3.43 -20.25 0.34
N ARG A 46 4.58 -20.91 0.19
CA ARG A 46 4.84 -22.20 0.82
C ARG A 46 4.93 -22.02 2.34
N LYS A 47 4.27 -22.90 3.11
CA LYS A 47 4.29 -22.88 4.58
C LYS A 47 5.73 -22.90 5.14
N GLU A 48 6.61 -23.68 4.53
CA GLU A 48 8.03 -23.75 4.92
C GLU A 48 8.74 -22.40 4.82
N ILE A 49 8.45 -21.60 3.77
CA ILE A 49 9.03 -20.27 3.58
C ILE A 49 8.45 -19.29 4.61
N PHE A 50 7.14 -19.36 4.86
CA PHE A 50 6.48 -18.55 5.87
C PHE A 50 7.07 -18.75 7.26
N ASN A 51 7.21 -20.01 7.67
CA ASN A 51 7.79 -20.36 8.95
C ASN A 51 9.28 -19.96 9.04
N LYS A 52 10.06 -20.22 7.97
CA LYS A 52 11.48 -19.90 7.92
C LYS A 52 11.77 -18.40 8.05
N LEU A 53 10.89 -17.55 7.50
CA LEU A 53 11.05 -16.08 7.53
C LEU A 53 10.39 -15.41 8.75
N GLY A 54 9.86 -16.21 9.69
CA GLY A 54 9.31 -15.74 10.96
C GLY A 54 7.95 -15.06 10.85
N SER A 55 7.08 -15.54 9.94
CA SER A 55 5.68 -15.11 9.81
C SER A 55 5.48 -13.60 9.63
N PHE A 56 4.22 -13.14 9.73
CA PHE A 56 3.91 -11.71 9.81
C PHE A 56 4.30 -11.15 11.19
N ASP A 57 4.74 -9.90 11.19
CA ASP A 57 5.18 -9.21 12.40
C ASP A 57 3.96 -8.58 13.10
N GLU A 58 3.52 -9.17 14.20
CA GLU A 58 2.33 -8.71 14.94
C GLU A 58 2.57 -7.41 15.71
N SER A 59 3.80 -6.88 15.72
CA SER A 59 4.08 -5.59 16.35
C SER A 59 3.59 -4.40 15.51
N PHE A 60 3.06 -4.62 14.30
CA PHE A 60 2.40 -3.56 13.54
C PHE A 60 1.06 -3.23 14.20
N PRO A 61 0.85 -2.00 14.69
CA PRO A 61 -0.34 -1.64 15.45
C PRO A 61 -1.62 -1.56 14.60
N TYR A 62 -1.48 -1.58 13.27
CA TYR A 62 -2.57 -1.46 12.31
C TYR A 62 -2.29 -2.36 11.11
N ALA A 63 -3.34 -2.81 10.43
CA ALA A 63 -3.23 -3.50 9.16
C ALA A 63 -2.59 -2.56 8.12
N GLY A 64 -1.34 -2.84 7.74
CA GLY A 64 -0.54 -2.03 6.84
C GLY A 64 0.94 -2.10 7.15
N GLY A 65 1.70 -2.72 6.24
CA GLY A 65 3.16 -2.75 6.26
C GLY A 65 3.75 -4.09 6.70
N GLU A 66 2.97 -4.96 7.35
CA GLU A 66 3.38 -6.32 7.69
C GLU A 66 3.62 -7.19 6.45
N ASP A 67 2.75 -7.05 5.44
CA ASP A 67 2.87 -7.71 4.14
C ASP A 67 4.12 -7.24 3.37
N THR A 68 4.36 -5.94 3.41
CA THR A 68 5.51 -5.27 2.78
C THR A 68 6.80 -5.68 3.49
N LEU A 69 6.78 -5.80 4.82
CA LEU A 69 7.93 -6.27 5.59
C LEU A 69 8.24 -7.73 5.28
N PHE A 70 7.21 -8.56 5.18
CA PHE A 70 7.37 -9.94 4.79
C PHE A 70 7.93 -10.07 3.36
N ALA A 71 7.44 -9.27 2.41
CA ALA A 71 8.00 -9.22 1.05
C ALA A 71 9.47 -8.78 1.02
N ALA A 72 9.85 -7.84 1.89
CA ALA A 72 11.24 -7.42 2.05
C ALA A 72 12.12 -8.57 2.59
N LYS A 73 11.62 -9.36 3.55
CA LYS A 73 12.30 -10.57 4.05
C LYS A 73 12.47 -11.62 2.94
N ILE A 74 11.43 -11.88 2.15
CA ILE A 74 11.48 -12.79 0.99
C ILE A 74 12.55 -12.33 0.00
N SER A 75 12.52 -11.05 -0.39
CA SER A 75 13.47 -10.47 -1.34
C SER A 75 14.91 -10.54 -0.80
N LYS A 76 15.12 -10.24 0.48
CA LYS A 76 16.44 -10.33 1.14
C LYS A 76 16.96 -11.77 1.21
N ALA A 77 16.07 -12.75 1.29
CA ALA A 77 16.42 -14.18 1.25
C ALA A 77 16.70 -14.70 -0.18
N GLY A 78 16.64 -13.86 -1.21
CA GLY A 78 16.86 -14.25 -2.61
C GLY A 78 15.72 -15.10 -3.19
N ILE A 79 14.58 -15.16 -2.51
CA ILE A 79 13.40 -15.91 -2.96
C ILE A 79 12.60 -15.04 -3.93
N LYS A 80 12.20 -15.63 -5.05
CA LYS A 80 11.43 -14.93 -6.08
C LYS A 80 9.94 -14.92 -5.75
N ILE A 81 9.28 -13.79 -5.97
CA ILE A 81 7.82 -13.66 -5.90
C ILE A 81 7.29 -13.62 -7.34
N LYS A 82 6.56 -14.65 -7.76
CA LYS A 82 5.94 -14.71 -9.10
C LYS A 82 4.66 -13.88 -9.11
N TYR A 83 4.53 -12.97 -10.07
CA TYR A 83 3.27 -12.30 -10.38
C TYR A 83 2.47 -13.15 -11.36
N CYS A 84 1.20 -13.38 -11.05
CA CYS A 84 0.27 -14.17 -11.85
C CYS A 84 -0.91 -13.28 -12.28
N PRO A 85 -0.87 -12.62 -13.45
CA PRO A 85 -1.90 -11.66 -13.87
C PRO A 85 -3.29 -12.27 -14.04
N ASP A 86 -3.37 -13.58 -14.27
CA ASP A 86 -4.62 -14.30 -14.45
C ASP A 86 -5.31 -14.68 -13.13
N VAL A 87 -4.57 -14.61 -12.00
CA VAL A 87 -5.11 -14.92 -10.67
C VAL A 87 -5.70 -13.64 -10.09
N LYS A 88 -7.02 -13.50 -10.20
CA LYS A 88 -7.75 -12.28 -9.81
C LYS A 88 -8.71 -12.56 -8.68
N VAL A 89 -8.93 -11.55 -7.83
CA VAL A 89 -9.95 -11.54 -6.78
C VAL A 89 -10.70 -10.21 -6.84
N GLU A 90 -11.96 -10.23 -6.42
CA GLU A 90 -12.71 -8.99 -6.23
C GLU A 90 -12.54 -8.48 -4.79
N HIS A 91 -12.33 -7.18 -4.65
CA HIS A 91 -12.26 -6.51 -3.35
C HIS A 91 -13.25 -5.36 -3.33
N GLU A 92 -14.02 -5.22 -2.26
CA GLU A 92 -14.94 -4.10 -2.08
C GLU A 92 -14.15 -2.78 -1.96
N PRO A 93 -14.48 -1.76 -2.78
CA PRO A 93 -13.81 -0.48 -2.67
C PRO A 93 -14.30 0.27 -1.44
N ARG A 94 -13.42 1.10 -0.86
CA ARG A 94 -13.87 2.12 0.09
C ARG A 94 -14.65 3.18 -0.67
N THR A 95 -15.92 3.37 -0.35
CA THR A 95 -16.85 4.29 -1.05
C THR A 95 -17.07 5.61 -0.32
N ASN A 96 -16.47 5.79 0.86
CA ASN A 96 -16.61 6.98 1.70
C ASN A 96 -15.31 7.79 1.75
N LEU A 97 -15.40 9.11 1.50
CA LEU A 97 -14.25 10.01 1.49
C LEU A 97 -13.61 10.15 2.88
N ILE A 98 -14.39 10.31 3.94
CA ILE A 98 -13.88 10.44 5.32
C ILE A 98 -13.09 9.20 5.71
N SER A 99 -13.64 8.01 5.45
CA SER A 99 -12.94 6.73 5.68
C SER A 99 -11.64 6.64 4.88
N PHE A 100 -11.62 7.14 3.65
CA PHE A 100 -10.40 7.24 2.85
C PHE A 100 -9.37 8.18 3.48
N LEU A 101 -9.75 9.38 3.92
CA LEU A 101 -8.82 10.36 4.51
C LEU A 101 -8.20 9.81 5.80
N GLN A 102 -9.01 9.23 6.70
CA GLN A 102 -8.55 8.56 7.91
C GLN A 102 -7.56 7.44 7.58
N TRP A 103 -7.89 6.62 6.58
CA TRP A 103 -7.02 5.56 6.11
C TRP A 103 -5.68 6.09 5.56
N GLN A 104 -5.65 7.21 4.86
CA GLN A 104 -4.38 7.80 4.39
C GLN A 104 -3.49 8.28 5.54
N VAL A 105 -4.07 8.88 6.59
CA VAL A 105 -3.31 9.21 7.81
C VAL A 105 -2.77 7.94 8.45
N MET A 106 -3.58 6.89 8.54
CA MET A 106 -3.17 5.60 9.09
C MET A 106 -1.99 4.99 8.31
N ARG A 107 -2.06 5.00 6.97
CA ARG A 107 -0.96 4.53 6.11
C ARG A 107 0.34 5.31 6.35
N GLY A 108 0.24 6.61 6.63
CA GLY A 108 1.38 7.43 7.06
C GLY A 108 2.02 6.93 8.35
N LYS A 109 1.20 6.65 9.37
CA LYS A 109 1.66 6.08 10.65
C LYS A 109 2.31 4.70 10.44
N CYS A 110 1.71 3.84 9.63
CA CYS A 110 2.27 2.52 9.26
C CYS A 110 3.63 2.65 8.55
N ALA A 111 3.78 3.62 7.64
CA ALA A 111 5.04 3.85 6.94
C ALA A 111 6.18 4.23 7.91
N PHE A 112 5.88 4.96 8.99
CA PHE A 112 6.85 5.23 10.05
C PHE A 112 7.26 3.95 10.79
N GLN A 113 6.30 3.10 11.17
CA GLN A 113 6.60 1.81 11.82
C GLN A 113 7.44 0.89 10.92
N PHE A 114 7.12 0.85 9.62
CA PHE A 114 7.92 0.13 8.63
C PHE A 114 9.35 0.66 8.56
N LYS A 115 9.53 2.00 8.50
CA LYS A 115 10.87 2.63 8.49
C LYS A 115 11.71 2.23 9.69
N LYS A 116 11.11 2.08 10.88
CA LYS A 116 11.84 1.61 12.07
C LYS A 116 12.38 0.18 11.94
N LYS A 117 11.73 -0.66 11.14
CA LYS A 117 12.07 -2.07 10.96
C LYS A 117 12.96 -2.35 9.75
N VAL A 118 13.12 -1.38 8.83
CA VAL A 118 13.90 -1.55 7.60
C VAL A 118 14.94 -0.44 7.45
N VAL A 119 16.22 -0.83 7.47
CA VAL A 119 17.39 0.08 7.54
C VAL A 119 17.66 0.84 6.23
N ALA A 120 17.22 0.33 5.08
CA ALA A 120 17.48 0.96 3.78
C ALA A 120 16.25 0.89 2.87
N VAL A 121 15.63 2.03 2.57
CA VAL A 121 14.54 2.10 1.58
C VAL A 121 14.63 3.35 0.72
N ASN A 122 15.68 3.42 -0.09
CA ASN A 122 15.84 4.47 -1.10
C ASN A 122 14.91 4.29 -2.33
N SER A 123 14.00 3.32 -2.30
CA SER A 123 13.11 2.98 -3.43
C SER A 123 11.67 3.49 -3.30
N PHE A 124 11.20 3.92 -2.12
CA PHE A 124 9.78 4.31 -1.97
C PHE A 124 9.39 5.54 -2.79
N ALA A 125 10.21 6.59 -2.80
CA ALA A 125 9.93 7.80 -3.58
C ALA A 125 9.85 7.48 -5.07
N LYS A 126 10.79 6.66 -5.59
CA LYS A 126 10.78 6.20 -6.97
C LYS A 126 9.53 5.38 -7.31
N MET A 127 9.10 4.51 -6.40
CA MET A 127 7.86 3.74 -6.55
C MET A 127 6.62 4.63 -6.59
N ARG A 128 6.57 5.68 -5.76
CA ARG A 128 5.46 6.64 -5.76
C ARG A 128 5.38 7.47 -7.04
N VAL A 129 6.53 7.95 -7.52
CA VAL A 129 6.60 8.66 -8.81
C VAL A 129 6.15 7.75 -9.95
N TRP A 130 6.60 6.49 -9.95
CA TRP A 130 6.18 5.48 -10.92
C TRP A 130 4.66 5.26 -10.92
N SER A 131 4.06 4.96 -9.76
CA SER A 131 2.63 4.68 -9.70
C SER A 131 1.80 5.92 -10.04
N THR A 132 2.15 7.11 -9.53
CA THR A 132 1.44 8.35 -9.86
C THR A 132 1.50 8.68 -11.34
N LYS A 133 2.67 8.50 -11.99
CA LYS A 133 2.78 8.64 -13.44
C LYS A 133 1.82 7.71 -14.17
N ASN A 134 1.77 6.44 -13.79
CA ASN A 134 0.90 5.45 -14.42
C ASN A 134 -0.60 5.74 -14.20
N VAL A 135 -0.98 6.25 -13.02
CA VAL A 135 -2.36 6.70 -12.75
C VAL A 135 -2.73 7.83 -13.70
N ILE A 136 -1.92 8.89 -13.76
CA ILE A 136 -2.20 10.06 -14.60
C ILE A 136 -2.29 9.64 -16.07
N MET A 137 -1.35 8.82 -16.55
CA MET A 137 -1.35 8.35 -17.94
C MET A 137 -2.56 7.47 -18.27
N THR A 138 -2.96 6.57 -17.36
CA THR A 138 -4.08 5.64 -17.61
C THR A 138 -5.42 6.37 -17.62
N PHE A 139 -5.60 7.38 -16.75
CA PHE A 139 -6.89 8.03 -16.54
C PHE A 139 -6.98 9.46 -17.07
N TRP A 140 -6.02 9.91 -17.88
CA TRP A 140 -5.94 11.30 -18.38
C TRP A 140 -7.23 11.80 -19.05
N ASN A 141 -7.87 10.94 -19.84
CA ASN A 141 -9.10 11.25 -20.57
C ASN A 141 -10.37 10.82 -19.82
N ASP A 142 -10.25 10.29 -18.59
CA ASP A 142 -11.40 9.90 -17.78
C ASP A 142 -12.05 11.15 -17.16
N LYS A 143 -13.39 11.23 -17.18
CA LYS A 143 -14.16 12.32 -16.55
C LYS A 143 -13.85 12.48 -15.05
N LYS A 144 -13.38 11.43 -14.39
CA LYS A 144 -12.99 11.40 -12.98
C LYS A 144 -11.60 11.97 -12.71
N ILE A 145 -10.80 12.33 -13.73
CA ILE A 145 -9.42 12.77 -13.55
C ILE A 145 -9.23 13.92 -12.54
N PRO A 146 -10.11 14.95 -12.45
CA PRO A 146 -9.93 16.00 -11.45
C PRO A 146 -10.05 15.46 -10.02
N LEU A 147 -10.99 14.53 -9.79
CA LEU A 147 -11.17 13.87 -8.50
C LEU A 147 -9.99 12.94 -8.20
N ILE A 148 -9.50 12.17 -9.17
CA ILE A 148 -8.33 11.31 -9.02
C ILE A 148 -7.10 12.14 -8.60
N LEU A 149 -6.83 13.26 -9.27
CA LEU A 149 -5.71 14.15 -8.94
C LEU A 149 -5.85 14.74 -7.53
N LEU A 150 -7.06 15.15 -7.14
CA LEU A 150 -7.35 15.63 -5.79
C LEU A 150 -7.09 14.54 -4.75
N LEU A 151 -7.57 13.30 -4.98
CA LEU A 151 -7.36 12.18 -4.06
C LEU A 151 -5.88 11.79 -3.96
N ILE A 152 -5.13 11.87 -5.06
CA ILE A 152 -3.68 11.66 -5.04
C ILE A 152 -3.02 12.70 -4.13
N LEU A 153 -3.30 13.98 -4.34
CA LEU A 153 -2.74 15.07 -3.54
C LEU A 153 -3.06 14.89 -2.05
N LEU A 154 -4.34 14.67 -1.73
CA LEU A 154 -4.78 14.41 -0.35
C LEU A 154 -4.07 13.20 0.24
N SER A 155 -3.87 12.13 -0.54
CA SER A 155 -3.17 10.94 -0.06
C SER A 155 -1.71 11.23 0.33
N TYR A 156 -0.99 12.03 -0.45
CA TYR A 156 0.39 12.42 -0.14
C TYR A 156 0.46 13.27 1.13
N VAL A 157 -0.38 14.30 1.22
CA VAL A 157 -0.42 15.21 2.37
C VAL A 157 -0.76 14.45 3.64
N LEU A 158 -1.83 13.66 3.63
CA LEU A 158 -2.32 12.95 4.82
C LEU A 158 -1.36 11.83 5.26
N GLN A 159 -0.74 11.11 4.34
CA GLN A 159 0.30 10.15 4.70
C GLN A 159 1.54 10.84 5.30
N GLY A 160 1.91 12.03 4.79
CA GLY A 160 2.98 12.84 5.38
C GLY A 160 2.66 13.28 6.81
N ILE A 161 1.43 13.78 7.02
CA ILE A 161 0.93 14.14 8.35
C ILE A 161 0.94 12.93 9.29
N GLY A 162 0.40 11.78 8.87
CA GLY A 162 0.38 10.56 9.66
C GLY A 162 1.78 10.06 10.04
N PHE A 163 2.73 10.14 9.11
CA PHE A 163 4.13 9.81 9.36
C PHE A 163 4.75 10.75 10.40
N PHE A 164 4.52 12.06 10.27
CA PHE A 164 5.05 13.06 11.19
C PHE A 164 4.47 12.92 12.60
N ILE A 165 3.16 12.70 12.73
CA ILE A 165 2.49 12.42 14.02
C ILE A 165 3.11 11.20 14.68
N ALA A 166 3.28 10.10 13.95
CA ALA A 166 3.89 8.88 14.50
C ALA A 166 5.34 9.10 14.96
N ASN A 167 6.10 9.93 14.24
CA ASN A 167 7.46 10.32 14.61
C ASN A 167 7.50 11.15 15.90
N ILE A 168 6.62 12.15 16.03
CA ILE A 168 6.49 12.95 17.27
C ILE A 168 6.13 12.07 18.46
N ASN A 169 5.09 11.24 18.33
CA ASN A 169 4.65 10.34 19.40
C ASN A 169 5.76 9.39 19.86
N ASN A 170 6.62 8.96 18.94
CA ASN A 170 7.79 8.13 19.26
C ASN A 170 8.88 8.93 20.01
N LEU A 171 9.09 10.21 19.69
CA LEU A 171 10.08 11.06 20.36
C LEU A 171 9.67 11.43 21.80
N PHE A 172 8.39 11.71 22.01
CA PHE A 172 7.87 12.17 23.30
C PHE A 172 7.27 11.06 24.17
N GLY A 173 7.38 9.79 23.76
CA GLY A 173 6.85 8.64 24.52
C GLY A 173 5.32 8.61 24.64
N THR A 174 4.63 9.49 23.92
CA THR A 174 3.18 9.67 23.98
C THR A 174 2.47 8.61 23.14
N ARG A 175 1.97 7.55 23.79
CA ARG A 175 0.93 6.67 23.23
C ARG A 175 -0.40 7.42 23.15
N ILE A 176 -0.47 8.43 22.28
CA ILE A 176 -1.67 9.25 22.08
C ILE A 176 -2.55 8.56 21.02
N PHE A 177 -3.64 7.98 21.53
CA PHE A 177 -4.86 7.45 20.90
C PHE A 177 -4.75 6.22 19.99
N THR A 178 -5.02 5.07 20.61
CA THR A 178 -5.74 3.95 19.99
C THR A 178 -7.21 4.34 19.86
N ASP A 179 -7.58 5.03 18.77
CA ASP A 179 -8.99 5.15 18.38
C ASP A 179 -9.24 4.41 17.07
N THR A 180 -9.83 3.23 17.24
CA THR A 180 -10.94 2.67 16.46
C THR A 180 -11.06 3.05 14.98
N CYS A 181 -10.49 2.20 14.13
CA CYS A 181 -11.12 1.81 12.88
C CYS A 181 -10.91 0.30 12.72
N ARG A 182 -11.85 -0.47 13.30
CA ARG A 182 -12.16 -1.81 12.81
C ARG A 182 -13.00 -1.67 11.56
#